data_AF-A0A5M4D9H2-F1
#
_entry.id   AF-A0A5M4D9H2-F1
#
_cell.length_a   1.000
_cell.length_b   1.000
_cell.length_c   1.000
_cell.angle_alpha   90.00
_cell.angle_beta   90.00
_cell.angle_gamma   90.00
#
_symmetry.space_group_name_H-M   'P 1'
#
loop_
_entity.id
_entity.type
_entity.pdbx_description
1 polymer ?
#
loop_
_entity_poly.entity_id
_entity_poly.type
_entity_poly.pdbx_seq_one_letter_code
_entity_poly.pdbx_strand_id
1 'polypeptide(L)'
;MLFDRNTTAILVLCLIATVVLTATRTRISSSAVPALVARTVDSASASDPDSPAWDEAKGMRIALSSGGAGLVRTATVRTLSDGELLYILLEWTDESPDLSFKGPYEF
;
A
#
# COMPACT_ATOMS: atom_id res chain seq x y z
N MET A 1 -20.82 -4.96 -46.71
CA MET A 1 -19.42 -4.71 -46.30
C MET A 1 -18.77 -6.05 -46.05
N LEU A 2 -18.00 -6.54 -47.02
CA LEU A 2 -17.24 -7.79 -46.90
C LEU A 2 -15.95 -7.45 -46.15
N PHE A 3 -15.76 -8.00 -44.95
CA PHE A 3 -14.45 -7.94 -44.30
C PHE A 3 -13.44 -8.69 -45.18
N ASP A 4 -12.30 -8.06 -45.49
CA ASP A 4 -11.21 -8.69 -46.23
C ASP A 4 -10.76 -9.95 -45.46
N ARG A 5 -10.29 -10.97 -46.17
CA ARG A 5 -9.72 -12.20 -45.63
C ARG A 5 -8.65 -11.92 -44.57
N ASN A 6 -7.91 -10.83 -44.74
CA ASN A 6 -6.91 -10.41 -43.76
C ASN A 6 -7.53 -9.87 -42.47
N THR A 7 -8.63 -9.12 -42.56
CA THR A 7 -9.33 -8.58 -41.39
C THR A 7 -10.02 -9.68 -40.60
N THR A 8 -10.63 -10.64 -41.30
CA THR A 8 -11.24 -11.82 -40.65
C THR A 8 -10.19 -12.70 -39.96
N ALA A 9 -9.03 -12.91 -40.56
CA ALA A 9 -7.92 -13.65 -39.94
C ALA A 9 -7.41 -12.97 -38.66
N ILE A 10 -7.27 -11.64 -38.65
CA ILE A 10 -6.84 -10.87 -37.48
C ILE A 10 -7.87 -10.97 -36.35
N LEU A 11 -9.17 -10.84 -36.68
CA LEU A 11 -10.24 -10.91 -35.68
C LEU A 11 -10.31 -12.31 -35.04
N VAL A 12 -10.14 -13.37 -35.84
CA VAL A 12 -10.10 -14.74 -35.33
C VAL A 12 -8.89 -14.95 -34.43
N LEU A 13 -7.71 -14.43 -34.80
CA LEU A 13 -6.51 -14.50 -33.96
C LEU A 13 -6.71 -13.78 -32.63
N CYS A 14 -7.29 -12.57 -32.65
CA CYS A 14 -7.61 -11.82 -31.43
C CYS A 14 -8.59 -12.59 -30.54
N LEU A 15 -9.63 -13.19 -31.13
CA LEU A 15 -10.61 -13.98 -30.38
C LEU A 15 -9.96 -15.19 -29.70
N ILE A 16 -9.10 -15.93 -30.43
CA ILE A 16 -8.36 -17.07 -29.89
C ILE A 16 -7.45 -16.61 -28.75
N ALA A 17 -6.71 -15.51 -28.94
CA ALA A 17 -5.87 -14.95 -27.89
C ALA A 17 -6.70 -14.60 -26.64
N THR A 18 -7.84 -13.92 -26.78
CA THR A 18 -8.72 -13.59 -25.66
C THR A 18 -9.22 -14.83 -24.92
N VAL A 19 -9.65 -15.87 -25.64
CA VAL A 19 -10.12 -17.13 -25.04
C VAL A 19 -8.98 -17.81 -24.27
N VAL A 20 -7.78 -17.87 -24.86
CA VAL A 20 -6.59 -18.44 -24.20
C VAL A 20 -6.25 -17.65 -22.95
N LEU A 21 -6.12 -16.32 -23.02
CA LEU A 21 -5.78 -15.47 -21.87
C LEU A 21 -6.82 -15.58 -20.74
N THR A 22 -8.10 -15.72 -21.10
CA THR A 22 -9.19 -15.89 -20.12
C THR A 22 -9.14 -17.27 -19.46
N ALA A 23 -8.93 -18.32 -20.24
CA ALA A 23 -8.87 -19.70 -19.76
C ALA A 23 -7.65 -19.96 -18.88
N THR A 24 -6.49 -19.40 -19.23
CA THR A 24 -5.25 -19.57 -18.46
C THR A 24 -5.20 -18.68 -17.22
N ARG A 25 -6.21 -17.83 -16.96
CA ARG A 25 -6.19 -16.79 -15.90
C ARG A 25 -4.83 -16.10 -15.87
N THR A 26 -4.27 -15.78 -17.04
CA THR A 26 -2.98 -15.09 -17.08
C THR A 26 -3.22 -13.73 -16.46
N ARG A 27 -2.94 -13.60 -15.17
CA ARG A 27 -2.83 -12.30 -14.53
C ARG A 27 -1.72 -11.62 -15.31
N ILE A 28 -2.08 -10.68 -16.17
CA ILE A 28 -1.15 -9.65 -16.60
C ILE A 28 -0.68 -9.05 -15.28
N SER A 29 0.54 -9.41 -14.86
CA SER A 29 1.18 -8.81 -13.71
C SER A 29 1.41 -7.34 -14.07
N SER A 30 0.36 -6.53 -13.96
CA SER A 30 0.53 -5.18 -13.46
C SER A 30 1.30 -5.38 -12.16
N SER A 31 2.50 -4.82 -12.07
CA SER A 31 3.29 -4.81 -10.84
C SER A 31 2.34 -4.44 -9.72
N ALA A 32 1.93 -5.42 -8.91
CA ALA A 32 0.97 -5.21 -7.85
C ALA A 32 1.75 -4.51 -6.75
N VAL A 33 1.97 -3.20 -6.92
CA VAL A 33 2.47 -2.35 -5.86
C VAL A 33 1.45 -2.51 -4.74
N PRO A 34 1.86 -2.99 -3.54
CA PRO A 34 0.93 -3.11 -2.43
C PRO A 34 0.32 -1.73 -2.18
N ALA A 35 -0.98 -1.61 -2.44
CA ALA A 35 -1.72 -0.40 -2.19
C ALA A 35 -2.08 -0.35 -0.70
N LEU A 36 -1.63 0.71 -0.03
CA LEU A 36 -2.08 1.04 1.31
C LEU A 36 -3.41 1.77 1.19
N VAL A 37 -4.47 1.18 1.75
CA VAL A 37 -5.83 1.73 1.70
C VAL A 37 -6.18 2.19 3.10
N ALA A 38 -6.50 3.48 3.23
CA ALA A 38 -6.91 4.05 4.50
C ALA A 38 -8.33 3.59 4.85
N ARG A 39 -8.51 3.10 6.09
CA ARG A 39 -9.84 2.79 6.62
C ARG A 39 -10.46 4.06 7.20
N THR A 40 -11.76 4.26 6.96
CA THR A 40 -12.49 5.39 7.55
C THR A 40 -12.86 5.11 9.01
N VAL A 41 -12.58 6.07 9.90
CA VAL A 41 -12.87 6.06 11.34
C VAL A 41 -13.21 7.47 11.83
N ASP A 42 -13.70 7.62 13.06
CA ASP A 42 -13.91 8.96 13.64
C ASP A 42 -12.59 9.70 13.89
N SER A 43 -12.57 11.03 13.72
CA SER A 43 -11.37 11.88 13.81
C SER A 43 -10.64 11.75 15.15
N ALA A 44 -11.37 11.54 16.26
CA ALA A 44 -10.76 11.34 17.57
C ALA A 44 -9.91 10.06 17.62
N SER A 45 -10.42 8.97 17.03
CA SER A 45 -9.73 7.69 16.97
C SER A 45 -8.52 7.71 16.03
N ALA A 46 -8.57 8.53 14.97
CA ALA A 46 -7.46 8.69 14.03
C ALA A 46 -6.36 9.63 14.56
N SER A 47 -6.70 10.59 15.42
CA SER A 47 -5.76 11.58 15.94
C SER A 47 -4.95 11.07 17.13
N ASP A 48 -5.46 10.07 17.85
CA ASP A 48 -4.76 9.41 18.95
C ASP A 48 -3.90 8.24 18.41
N PRO A 49 -2.56 8.30 18.51
CA PRO A 49 -1.68 7.23 18.03
C PRO A 49 -1.79 5.93 18.83
N ASP A 50 -2.27 5.98 20.09
CA ASP A 50 -2.44 4.81 20.96
C ASP A 50 -3.83 4.19 20.84
N SER A 51 -4.68 4.73 19.96
CA SER A 51 -6.03 4.25 19.71
C SER A 51 -6.02 2.83 19.13
N PRO A 52 -6.92 1.93 19.57
CA PRO A 52 -7.03 0.57 19.04
C PRO A 52 -7.45 0.56 17.55
N ALA A 53 -7.94 1.68 17.02
CA ALA A 53 -8.24 1.81 15.59
C ALA A 53 -7.00 1.56 14.71
N TRP A 54 -5.79 1.86 15.21
CA TRP A 54 -4.54 1.64 14.49
C TRP A 54 -4.14 0.16 14.43
N ASP A 55 -4.51 -0.65 15.42
CA ASP A 55 -4.26 -2.10 15.41
C ASP A 55 -5.08 -2.80 14.32
N GLU A 56 -6.27 -2.28 14.04
CA GLU A 56 -7.15 -2.78 12.99
C GLU A 56 -6.76 -2.25 11.58
N ALA A 57 -5.89 -1.25 11.51
CA ALA A 57 -5.41 -0.69 10.25
C ALA A 57 -4.36 -1.61 9.60
N LYS A 58 -4.46 -1.79 8.28
CA LYS A 58 -3.50 -2.64 7.55
C LYS A 58 -2.11 -1.98 7.57
N GLY A 59 -1.16 -2.63 8.21
CA GLY A 59 0.25 -2.25 8.19
C GLY A 59 0.96 -2.66 6.90
N MET A 60 1.81 -1.78 6.39
CA MET A 60 2.74 -2.08 5.30
C MET A 60 4.16 -1.75 5.71
N ARG A 61 5.06 -2.72 5.60
CA ARG A 61 6.48 -2.52 5.88
C ARG A 61 7.16 -1.88 4.68
N ILE A 62 7.78 -0.73 4.88
CA ILE A 62 8.56 -0.02 3.88
C ILE A 62 10.04 -0.01 4.26
N ALA A 63 10.91 -0.13 3.26
CA ALA A 63 12.33 0.13 3.45
C ALA A 63 12.56 1.65 3.39
N LEU A 64 13.24 2.19 4.39
CA LEU A 64 13.72 3.56 4.42
C LEU A 64 15.13 3.56 3.82
N SER A 65 15.32 4.28 2.72
CA SER A 65 16.66 4.51 2.20
C SER A 65 17.39 5.50 3.12
N SER A 66 18.45 5.05 3.81
CA SER A 66 19.36 5.98 4.46
C SER A 66 20.38 6.46 3.42
N GLY A 67 20.51 7.77 3.27
CA GLY A 67 21.53 8.40 2.40
C GLY A 67 22.98 8.22 2.88
N GLY A 68 23.20 7.46 3.96
CA GLY A 68 24.51 7.18 4.52
C GLY A 68 24.51 5.91 5.36
N ALA A 69 25.61 5.15 5.25
CA ALA A 69 26.00 4.01 6.10
C ALA A 69 25.24 2.67 5.97
N GLY A 70 24.54 2.39 4.87
CA GLY A 70 24.19 1.01 4.48
C GLY A 70 23.24 0.23 5.42
N LEU A 71 22.71 0.85 6.47
CA LEU A 71 21.69 0.25 7.32
C LEU A 71 20.33 0.42 6.64
N VAL A 72 19.75 -0.66 6.13
CA VAL A 72 18.35 -0.68 5.72
C VAL A 72 17.49 -0.55 6.97
N ARG A 73 16.97 0.65 7.22
CA ARG A 73 15.94 0.86 8.23
C ARG A 73 14.60 0.50 7.63
N THR A 74 13.71 -0.06 8.43
CA THR A 74 12.35 -0.38 7.99
C THR A 74 11.35 0.29 8.90
N ALA A 75 10.30 0.87 8.33
CA ALA A 75 9.16 1.38 9.07
C ALA A 75 7.91 0.59 8.70
N THR A 76 7.00 0.43 9.65
CA THR A 76 5.62 0.05 9.39
C THR A 76 4.82 1.31 9.17
N VAL A 77 4.04 1.36 8.08
CA VAL A 77 3.12 2.45 7.79
C VAL A 77 1.70 1.92 7.88
N ARG A 78 0.84 2.64 8.59
CA ARG A 78 -0.60 2.42 8.65
C ARG A 78 -1.32 3.70 8.25
N THR A 79 -2.51 3.58 7.69
CA THR A 79 -3.32 4.75 7.32
C THR A 79 -4.76 4.62 7.76
N LEU A 80 -5.29 5.73 8.26
CA LEU A 80 -6.69 5.94 8.60
C LEU A 80 -7.18 7.22 7.93
N SER A 81 -8.48 7.39 7.80
CA SER A 81 -9.08 8.63 7.31
C SER A 81 -10.37 8.90 8.09
N ASP A 82 -10.78 10.16 8.22
CA ASP A 82 -12.10 10.52 8.74
C ASP A 82 -13.05 11.03 7.65
N GLY A 83 -12.65 10.92 6.38
CA GLY A 83 -13.37 11.45 5.23
C GLY A 83 -12.93 12.86 4.81
N GLU A 84 -12.23 13.60 5.68
CA GLU A 84 -11.64 14.91 5.36
C GLU A 84 -10.12 14.87 5.33
N LEU A 85 -9.52 14.18 6.29
CA LEU A 85 -8.08 14.05 6.49
C LEU A 85 -7.62 12.61 6.26
N LEU A 86 -6.37 12.50 5.83
CA LEU A 86 -5.62 11.26 5.78
C LEU A 86 -4.60 11.27 6.93
N TYR A 87 -4.71 10.29 7.81
CA TYR A 87 -3.80 10.08 8.92
C TYR A 87 -2.82 8.98 8.56
N ILE A 88 -1.54 9.19 8.87
CA ILE A 88 -0.47 8.25 8.58
C ILE A 88 0.31 8.01 9.86
N LEU A 89 0.29 6.77 10.35
CA LEU A 89 1.12 6.34 11.46
C LEU A 89 2.38 5.66 10.90
N LEU A 90 3.55 6.11 11.36
CA LEU A 90 4.83 5.49 11.05
C LEU A 90 5.45 4.96 12.33
N GLU A 91 5.77 3.68 12.34
CA GLU A 91 6.45 3.02 13.45
C GLU A 91 7.78 2.45 12.96
N TRP A 92 8.86 2.75 13.67
CA TRP A 92 10.18 2.17 13.41
C TRP A 92 10.85 1.83 14.73
N THR A 93 11.71 0.81 14.70
CA THR A 93 12.59 0.53 15.82
C THR A 93 13.71 1.56 15.84
N ASP A 94 13.85 2.26 16.97
CA ASP A 94 14.99 3.13 17.25
C ASP A 94 15.57 2.75 18.60
N GLU A 95 16.87 2.49 18.63
CA GLU A 95 17.62 2.21 19.88
C GLU A 95 18.23 3.50 20.45
N SER A 96 18.13 4.60 19.71
CA SER A 96 18.62 5.89 20.15
C SER A 96 17.74 6.39 21.29
N PRO A 97 18.34 6.90 22.39
CA PRO A 97 17.55 7.50 23.46
C PRO A 97 16.73 8.66 22.88
N ASP A 98 15.46 8.73 23.27
CA ASP A 98 14.60 9.82 22.85
C ASP A 98 15.13 11.14 23.43
N LEU A 99 15.61 12.01 22.53
CA LEU A 99 16.12 13.33 22.89
C LEU A 99 15.01 14.38 22.91
N SER A 100 13.78 14.02 22.53
CA SER A 100 12.65 14.94 22.37
C SER A 100 11.88 15.19 23.68
N PHE A 101 12.00 14.30 24.67
CA PHE A 101 11.34 14.46 25.98
C PHE A 101 12.28 15.07 27.03
N LYS A 102 11.92 16.24 27.56
CA LYS A 102 12.50 16.85 28.77
C LYS A 102 11.43 17.01 29.84
N GLY A 103 11.13 15.94 30.59
CA GLY A 103 10.21 15.97 31.73
C GLY A 103 10.43 14.77 32.68
N PRO A 104 9.92 14.81 33.93
CA PRO A 104 9.93 13.65 34.81
C PRO A 104 8.92 12.61 34.31
N TYR A 105 9.33 11.33 34.30
CA TYR A 105 8.40 10.21 34.16
C TYR A 105 7.64 10.05 35.49
N GLU A 106 6.33 10.24 35.50
CA GLU A 106 5.48 9.78 36.60
C GLU A 106 4.91 8.41 36.20
N PHE A 107 5.23 7.39 36.99
CA PHE A 107 4.66 6.04 36.92
C PHE A 107 3.58 5.89 37.99
#